data_AF-A0A5K0WU48-F1
#
_entry.id   AF-A0A5K0WU48-F1
#
_cell.length_a   1.000
_cell.length_b   1.000
_cell.length_c   1.000
_cell.angle_alpha   90.00
_cell.angle_beta   90.00
_cell.angle_gamma   90.00
#
_symmetry.space_group_name_H-M   'P 1'
#
loop_
_entity.id
_entity.type
_entity.pdbx_description
1 polymer ?
#
loop_
_entity_poly.entity_id
_entity_poly.type
_entity_poly.pdbx_seq_one_letter_code
_entity_poly.pdbx_strand_id
1 'polypeptide(L)' 'MPLPYLKVGDLLAPPAGNQLAPHNDWKRSQFVLNHEGLQQ' A
#
# COMPACT_ATOMS: atom_id res chain seq x y z
N MET A 1 -10.36 -15.83 -15.39
CA MET A 1 -10.83 -14.50 -14.93
C MET A 1 -9.82 -14.00 -13.91
N PRO A 2 -9.15 -12.85 -14.11
CA PRO A 2 -8.40 -12.25 -13.01
C PRO A 2 -9.38 -11.90 -11.90
N LEU A 3 -9.04 -12.23 -10.65
CA LEU A 3 -9.84 -11.82 -9.49
C LEU A 3 -9.93 -10.30 -9.48
N PRO A 4 -11.14 -9.71 -9.37
CA PRO A 4 -11.28 -8.27 -9.31
C PRO A 4 -10.58 -7.75 -8.05
N TYR A 5 -9.79 -6.71 -8.20
CA TYR A 5 -9.24 -5.96 -7.08
C TYR A 5 -10.41 -5.40 -6.26
N LEU A 6 -10.41 -5.62 -4.94
CA LEU A 6 -11.46 -5.11 -4.06
C LEU A 6 -11.38 -3.59 -3.93
N LYS A 7 -10.15 -3.07 -3.80
CA LYS A 7 -9.90 -1.64 -3.62
C LYS A 7 -8.50 -1.29 -4.11
N VAL A 8 -8.41 -0.22 -4.88
CA VAL A 8 -7.14 0.42 -5.22
C VAL A 8 -7.19 1.86 -4.71
N GLY A 9 -6.07 2.36 -4.21
CA GLY A 9 -5.99 3.75 -3.77
C GLY A 9 -4.59 4.15 -3.37
N ASP A 10 -4.43 5.42 -3.04
CA ASP A 10 -3.18 5.95 -2.52
C ASP A 10 -3.23 6.00 -0.99
N LEU A 11 -2.23 5.42 -0.35
CA LEU A 11 -2.03 5.53 1.09
C LEU A 11 -0.66 6.16 1.35
N LEU A 12 -0.58 7.01 2.38
CA LEU A 12 0.72 7.39 2.93
C LEU A 12 1.27 6.16 3.65
N ALA A 13 2.33 5.60 3.09
CA ALA A 13 3.01 4.44 3.64
C ALA A 13 4.45 4.81 4.00
N PRO A 14 5.00 4.21 5.07
CA PRO A 14 6.42 4.29 5.34
C PRO A 14 7.22 3.63 4.19
N PRO A 15 8.47 4.04 3.96
CA PRO A 15 9.34 3.41 2.96
C PRO A 15 9.49 1.91 3.24
N ALA A 16 9.41 1.08 2.19
CA ALA A 16 9.63 -0.36 2.30
C ALA A 16 11.03 -0.63 2.91
N GLY A 17 11.05 -1.20 4.11
CA GLY A 17 12.27 -1.45 4.89
C GLY A 17 12.44 -0.55 6.13
N ASN A 18 11.62 0.48 6.31
CA ASN A 18 11.64 1.30 7.52
C ASN A 18 10.23 1.69 8.00
N GLN A 19 9.53 0.72 8.59
CA GLN A 19 8.17 0.91 9.16
C GLN A 19 8.11 1.94 10.31
N LEU A 20 9.26 2.31 10.88
CA LEU A 20 9.40 3.31 11.94
C LEU A 20 9.91 4.65 11.42
N ALA A 21 9.96 4.84 10.09
CA ALA A 21 10.34 6.13 9.52
C ALA A 21 9.41 7.24 10.04
N PRO A 22 9.95 8.44 10.36
CA PRO A 22 9.14 9.59 10.72
C PRO A 22 8.03 9.84 9.70
N HIS A 23 6.87 10.32 10.15
CA HIS A 23 5.74 10.63 9.26
C HIS A 23 6.12 11.60 8.11
N ASN A 24 7.18 12.38 8.30
CA ASN A 24 7.73 13.28 7.28
C ASN A 24 8.34 12.54 6.07
N ASP A 25 8.82 11.31 6.27
CA ASP A 25 9.43 10.47 5.23
C ASP A 25 8.41 9.55 4.57
N TRP A 26 7.15 9.56 5.01
CA TRP A 26 6.08 8.76 4.42
C TRP A 26 5.76 9.27 3.04
N LYS A 27 5.74 8.36 2.07
CA LYS A 27 5.42 8.67 0.69
C LYS A 27 4.06 8.10 0.35
N ARG A 28 3.36 8.76 -0.58
CA ARG A 28 2.17 8.16 -1.19
C ARG A 28 2.62 6.95 -1.99
N SER A 29 2.22 5.77 -1.55
CA SER A 29 2.33 4.53 -2.33
C SER A 29 0.92 4.09 -2.73
N GLN A 30 0.81 3.57 -3.95
CA GLN A 30 -0.43 2.97 -4.41
C GLN A 30 -0.55 1.58 -3.79
N PHE A 31 -1.66 1.33 -3.12
CA PHE A 31 -1.99 -0.01 -2.64
C PHE A 31 -3.09 -0.63 -3.48
N VAL A 32 -3.02 -1.95 -3.62
CA VAL A 32 -4.02 -2.79 -4.24
C VAL A 32 -4.44 -3.84 -3.21
N LEU A 33 -5.72 -3.82 -2.84
CA LEU A 33 -6.32 -4.83 -1.99
C LEU A 33 -6.96 -5.89 -2.88
N ASN A 34 -6.41 -7.09 -2.81
CA ASN A 34 -6.91 -8.26 -3.52
C ASN A 34 -7.63 -9.17 -2.52
N HIS A 35 -8.31 -10.20 -3.02
CA HIS A 35 -8.94 -11.21 -2.16
C HIS A 35 -7.93 -12.01 -1.32
N GLU A 36 -6.66 -11.99 -1.71
CA GLU A 36 -5.57 -12.70 -1.03
C GLU A 36 -4.85 -11.81 0.01
N GLY A 37 -4.93 -10.48 -0.12
CA GLY A 37 -4.22 -9.55 0.76
C GLY A 37 -3.96 -8.17 0.16
N LEU A 38 -3.29 -7.33 0.95
CA LEU A 38 -2.86 -5.98 0.59
C LEU A 38 -1.49 -6.01 -0.10
N GLN A 39 -1.40 -5.51 -1.32
CA GLN A 39 -0.17 -5.29 -2.07
C GLN A 39 0.11 -3.77 -2.09
N GLN A 40 1.35 -3.34 -1.80
CA GLN A 40 1.73 -1.92 -1.66
C GLN A 40 3.20 -1.68 -2.00
#